data_AF-A0A146M615-F1
#
_entry.id   AF-A0A146M615-F1
#
_cell.length_a   1.000
_cell.length_b   1.000
_cell.length_c   1.000
_cell.angle_alpha   90.00
_cell.angle_beta   90.00
_cell.angle_gamma   90.00
#
_symmetry.space_group_name_H-M   'P 1'
#
loop_
_entity.id
_entity.type
_entity.pdbx_description
1 polymer ?
#
loop_
_entity_poly.entity_id
_entity_poly.type
_entity_poly.pdbx_seq_one_letter_code
_entity_poly.pdbx_strand_id
1 'polypeptide(L)'
;MAIAEAHLAATFNKPSFPVVDHYTYVYCGDGCLMEGICQEALSLAGSLKLEKLVVIYDSNMICIDGATSMSFTDDTKKKYEAMDFHVIEVQHSDDNYEGLRHALEEAKSVKCKPKMIIQHSTIGYGSKNAGTAKVHGAPLGNEDIEAVKRKFGFDPEKKFYVDQSVYDAFHKHVDECQKQQKQW
;
A
#
# COMPACT_ATOMS: atom_id res chain seq x y z
N MET A 1 10.32 -12.19 -1.86
CA MET A 1 9.06 -12.88 -1.52
C MET A 1 8.35 -13.39 -2.78
N ALA A 2 7.86 -12.53 -3.67
CA ALA A 2 7.14 -12.96 -4.89
C ALA A 2 7.91 -13.95 -5.80
N ILE A 3 9.23 -13.80 -5.97
CA ILE A 3 10.06 -14.77 -6.71
C ILE A 3 9.98 -16.17 -6.08
N ALA A 4 10.04 -16.25 -4.75
CA ALA A 4 10.00 -17.52 -4.03
C ALA A 4 8.62 -18.17 -4.14
N GLU A 5 7.54 -17.39 -4.03
CA GLU A 5 6.17 -17.88 -4.26
C GLU A 5 6.02 -18.47 -5.66
N ALA A 6 6.45 -17.74 -6.70
CA ALA A 6 6.34 -18.19 -8.09
C ALA A 6 7.18 -19.47 -8.33
N HIS A 7 8.38 -19.55 -7.77
CA HIS A 7 9.23 -20.72 -7.86
C HIS A 7 8.61 -21.93 -7.14
N LEU A 8 8.10 -21.76 -5.92
CA LEU A 8 7.48 -22.84 -5.15
C LEU A 8 6.18 -23.32 -5.82
N ALA A 9 5.36 -22.40 -6.33
CA ALA A 9 4.18 -22.73 -7.12
C ALA A 9 4.55 -23.57 -8.35
N ALA A 10 5.57 -23.17 -9.12
CA ALA A 10 6.03 -23.93 -10.28
C ALA A 10 6.61 -25.31 -9.92
N THR A 11 7.21 -25.44 -8.73
CA THR A 11 7.83 -26.69 -8.26
C THR A 11 6.77 -27.68 -7.76
N PHE A 12 5.81 -27.21 -6.97
CA PHE A 12 4.94 -28.07 -6.16
C PHE A 12 3.50 -28.15 -6.64
N ASN A 13 2.96 -27.12 -7.32
CA ASN A 13 1.57 -27.17 -7.76
C ASN A 13 1.36 -28.27 -8.83
N LYS A 14 0.18 -28.90 -8.80
CA LYS A 14 -0.27 -29.88 -9.79
C LYS A 14 -1.65 -29.49 -10.33
N PRO A 15 -2.11 -30.02 -11.47
CA PRO A 15 -3.49 -29.82 -11.92
C PRO A 15 -4.47 -30.17 -10.79
N SER A 16 -5.39 -29.26 -10.48
CA SER A 16 -6.35 -29.34 -9.36
C SER A 16 -5.77 -29.19 -7.94
N PHE A 17 -4.47 -28.94 -7.79
CA PHE A 17 -3.81 -28.74 -6.48
C PHE A 17 -2.89 -27.50 -6.49
N PRO A 18 -3.47 -26.28 -6.50
CA PRO A 18 -2.71 -25.03 -6.42
C PRO A 18 -2.31 -24.73 -4.96
N VAL A 19 -1.45 -25.57 -4.39
CA VAL A 19 -1.09 -25.49 -2.96
C VAL A 19 -0.34 -24.20 -2.60
N VAL A 20 0.47 -23.66 -3.51
CA VAL A 20 1.12 -22.35 -3.36
C VAL A 20 0.43 -21.36 -4.28
N ASP A 21 -0.40 -20.51 -3.68
CA ASP A 21 -1.11 -19.43 -4.37
C ASP A 21 -1.36 -18.24 -3.45
N HIS A 22 -0.38 -17.34 -3.31
CA HIS A 22 -0.53 -16.17 -2.45
C HIS A 22 0.13 -14.92 -3.04
N TYR A 23 -0.37 -13.76 -2.64
CA TYR A 23 0.13 -12.46 -3.09
C TYR A 23 1.19 -11.91 -2.12
N THR A 24 2.09 -11.09 -2.65
CA THR A 24 2.98 -10.23 -1.89
C THR A 24 2.52 -8.77 -2.04
N TYR A 25 2.08 -8.17 -0.95
CA TYR A 25 1.73 -6.75 -0.88
C TYR A 25 2.86 -5.96 -0.21
N VAL A 26 3.23 -4.81 -0.78
CA VAL A 26 4.31 -3.96 -0.27
C VAL A 26 3.84 -2.51 -0.24
N TYR A 27 3.99 -1.83 0.90
CA TYR A 27 3.93 -0.37 0.93
C TYR A 27 5.31 0.23 0.65
N CYS A 28 5.36 1.29 -0.14
CA CYS A 28 6.53 2.13 -0.31
C CYS A 28 6.13 3.60 -0.38
N GLY A 29 7.06 4.51 -0.11
CA GLY A 29 6.88 5.96 -0.28
C GLY A 29 7.93 6.55 -1.21
N ASP A 30 7.92 7.87 -1.38
CA ASP A 30 8.81 8.60 -2.29
C ASP A 30 10.28 8.23 -2.08
N GLY A 31 10.75 8.21 -0.82
CA GLY A 31 12.13 7.88 -0.48
C GLY A 31 12.55 6.49 -0.96
N CYS A 32 11.65 5.49 -0.89
CA CYS A 32 11.93 4.17 -1.44
C CYS A 32 12.14 4.23 -2.95
N LEU A 33 11.32 5.00 -3.67
CA LEU A 33 11.40 5.09 -5.12
C LEU A 33 12.59 5.92 -5.62
N MET A 34 13.12 6.82 -4.80
CA MET A 34 14.37 7.53 -5.11
C MET A 34 15.59 6.61 -5.00
N GLU A 35 15.53 5.56 -4.18
CA GLU A 35 16.67 4.67 -3.93
C GLU A 35 16.97 3.73 -5.10
N GLY A 36 18.24 3.65 -5.50
CA GLY A 36 18.68 2.87 -6.67
C GLY A 36 18.37 1.38 -6.54
N ILE A 37 18.49 0.82 -5.34
CA ILE A 37 18.15 -0.59 -5.07
C ILE A 37 16.68 -0.91 -5.37
N CYS A 38 15.78 0.05 -5.16
CA CYS A 38 14.38 -0.11 -5.51
C CYS A 38 14.21 -0.19 -7.03
N GLN A 39 14.92 0.66 -7.78
CA GLN A 39 14.88 0.67 -9.24
C GLN A 39 15.41 -0.62 -9.85
N GLU A 40 16.49 -1.17 -9.31
CA GLU A 40 17.02 -2.48 -9.71
C GLU A 40 16.00 -3.60 -9.46
N ALA A 41 15.43 -3.64 -8.25
CA ALA A 41 14.47 -4.67 -7.87
C ALA A 41 13.17 -4.60 -8.69
N LEU A 42 12.64 -3.40 -8.94
CA LEU A 42 11.42 -3.20 -9.73
C LEU A 42 11.66 -3.50 -11.21
N SER A 43 12.77 -3.04 -11.80
CA SER A 43 13.14 -3.40 -13.18
C SER A 43 13.22 -4.93 -13.38
N LEU A 44 13.83 -5.64 -12.43
CA LEU A 44 13.88 -7.09 -12.45
C LEU A 44 12.50 -7.73 -12.26
N ALA A 45 11.67 -7.21 -11.37
CA ALA A 45 10.32 -7.73 -11.12
C ALA A 45 9.42 -7.65 -12.37
N GLY A 46 9.52 -6.57 -13.14
CA GLY A 46 8.89 -6.41 -14.44
C GLY A 46 9.38 -7.47 -15.43
N SER A 47 10.69 -7.59 -15.59
CA SER A 47 11.33 -8.59 -16.46
C SER A 47 10.91 -10.03 -16.13
N LEU A 48 10.74 -10.34 -14.84
CA LEU A 48 10.32 -11.66 -14.34
C LEU A 48 8.81 -11.87 -14.36
N LYS A 49 8.01 -10.86 -14.76
CA LYS A 49 6.54 -10.94 -14.83
C LYS A 49 5.89 -11.40 -13.52
N LEU A 50 6.36 -10.86 -12.39
CA LEU A 50 5.92 -11.29 -11.06
C LEU A 50 4.47 -10.88 -10.77
N GLU A 51 3.51 -11.62 -11.33
CA GLU A 51 2.09 -11.26 -11.30
C GLU A 51 1.43 -11.33 -9.93
N LYS A 52 2.08 -11.85 -8.91
CA LYS A 52 1.56 -11.82 -7.53
C LYS A 52 2.25 -10.78 -6.66
N LEU A 53 3.10 -9.94 -7.25
CA LEU A 53 3.62 -8.73 -6.61
C LEU A 53 2.66 -7.56 -6.84
N VAL A 54 2.21 -6.95 -5.73
CA VAL A 54 1.44 -5.71 -5.73
C VAL A 54 2.16 -4.70 -4.84
N VAL A 55 2.76 -3.69 -5.48
CA VAL A 55 3.38 -2.56 -4.80
C VAL A 55 2.32 -1.47 -4.67
N ILE A 56 2.17 -0.93 -3.47
CA ILE A 56 1.29 0.18 -3.14
C ILE A 56 2.19 1.36 -2.78
N TYR A 57 2.26 2.32 -3.70
CA TYR A 57 3.09 3.51 -3.57
C TYR A 57 2.27 4.67 -2.99
N ASP A 58 2.62 5.08 -1.78
CA ASP A 58 2.10 6.28 -1.12
C ASP A 58 2.71 7.54 -1.74
N SER A 59 2.01 8.10 -2.74
CA SER A 59 2.39 9.33 -3.43
C SER A 59 1.79 10.53 -2.71
N ASN A 60 2.43 10.95 -1.61
CA ASN A 60 1.96 12.06 -0.78
C ASN A 60 2.68 13.40 -1.03
N MET A 61 3.65 13.40 -1.96
CA MET A 61 4.41 14.57 -2.43
C MET A 61 5.31 15.22 -1.38
N ILE A 62 5.63 14.53 -0.28
CA ILE A 62 6.43 15.05 0.83
C ILE A 62 7.55 14.07 1.23
N CYS A 63 8.76 14.60 1.35
CA CYS A 63 9.89 13.94 2.01
C CYS A 63 10.37 14.77 3.21
N ILE A 64 11.49 14.38 3.84
CA ILE A 64 12.05 15.10 5.00
C ILE A 64 12.36 16.56 4.66
N ASP A 65 12.93 16.82 3.49
CA ASP A 65 13.35 18.15 3.06
C ASP A 65 12.17 19.06 2.63
N GLY A 66 10.96 18.51 2.49
CA GLY A 66 9.78 19.25 2.06
C GLY A 66 9.09 18.62 0.86
N ALA A 67 8.67 19.45 -0.09
CA ALA A 67 7.98 18.99 -1.30
C ALA A 67 8.91 18.15 -2.18
N THR A 68 8.42 17.01 -2.65
CA THR A 68 9.20 16.10 -3.52
C THR A 68 9.60 16.76 -4.83
N SER A 69 8.85 17.76 -5.30
CA SER A 69 9.19 18.56 -6.50
C SER A 69 10.57 19.24 -6.46
N MET A 70 11.20 19.33 -5.29
CA MET A 70 12.56 19.83 -5.13
C MET A 70 13.64 18.83 -5.58
N SER A 71 13.36 17.53 -5.54
CA SER A 71 14.38 16.48 -5.77
C SER A 71 13.89 15.23 -6.52
N PHE A 72 12.58 15.09 -6.73
CA PHE A 72 11.93 13.95 -7.34
C PHE A 72 10.75 14.41 -8.20
N THR A 73 11.00 14.54 -9.50
CA THR A 73 10.07 15.07 -10.50
C THR A 73 9.75 14.06 -11.61
N ASP A 74 10.03 12.78 -11.36
CA ASP A 74 9.80 11.70 -12.33
C ASP A 74 8.31 11.53 -12.62
N ASP A 75 7.99 11.24 -13.89
CA ASP A 75 6.68 10.66 -14.24
C ASP A 75 6.67 9.19 -13.79
N THR A 76 6.34 8.99 -12.52
CA THR A 76 6.35 7.68 -11.85
C THR A 76 5.51 6.64 -12.59
N LYS A 77 4.35 7.05 -13.11
CA LYS A 77 3.47 6.17 -13.88
C LYS A 77 4.16 5.68 -15.15
N LYS A 78 4.61 6.60 -16.00
CA LYS A 78 5.26 6.24 -17.27
C LYS A 78 6.53 5.43 -17.04
N LYS A 79 7.29 5.76 -15.99
CA LYS A 79 8.49 5.03 -15.59
C LYS A 79 8.19 3.54 -15.32
N TYR A 80 7.17 3.24 -14.52
CA TYR A 80 6.84 1.85 -14.21
C TYR A 80 6.06 1.13 -15.32
N GLU A 81 5.27 1.85 -16.12
CA GLU A 81 4.73 1.30 -17.38
C GLU A 81 5.87 0.86 -18.32
N ALA A 82 6.94 1.65 -18.42
CA ALA A 82 8.14 1.30 -19.19
C ALA A 82 8.94 0.12 -18.59
N MET A 83 8.81 -0.13 -17.28
CA MET A 83 9.35 -1.32 -16.59
C MET A 83 8.39 -2.51 -16.61
N ASP A 84 7.38 -2.50 -17.50
CA ASP A 84 6.38 -3.57 -17.68
C ASP A 84 5.47 -3.84 -16.47
N PHE A 85 5.28 -2.85 -15.60
CA PHE A 85 4.25 -2.92 -14.56
C PHE A 85 2.86 -2.64 -15.14
N HIS A 86 1.85 -3.23 -14.50
CA HIS A 86 0.48 -2.72 -14.58
C HIS A 86 0.30 -1.62 -13.53
N VAL A 87 0.12 -0.38 -13.98
CA VAL A 87 0.02 0.79 -13.10
C VAL A 87 -1.44 1.22 -12.95
N ILE A 88 -1.89 1.34 -11.71
CA ILE A 88 -3.24 1.76 -11.33
C ILE A 88 -3.10 3.02 -10.48
N GLU A 89 -3.88 4.06 -10.76
CA GLU A 89 -3.88 5.28 -9.95
C GLU A 89 -5.17 5.42 -9.16
N VAL A 90 -5.04 5.71 -7.86
CA VAL A 90 -6.16 6.03 -6.98
C VAL A 90 -6.00 7.49 -6.53
N GLN A 91 -6.79 8.35 -7.14
CA GLN A 91 -6.88 9.76 -6.74
C GLN A 91 -7.69 9.90 -5.45
N HIS A 92 -7.34 10.90 -4.63
CA HIS A 92 -8.02 11.21 -3.36
C HIS A 92 -8.08 10.00 -2.42
N SER A 93 -6.96 9.30 -2.24
CA SER A 93 -6.92 8.05 -1.48
C SER A 93 -7.16 8.20 0.03
N ASP A 94 -7.22 9.44 0.55
CA ASP A 94 -7.55 9.72 1.95
C ASP A 94 -8.95 9.22 2.35
N ASP A 95 -9.92 9.25 1.43
CA ASP A 95 -11.31 8.86 1.68
C ASP A 95 -11.96 8.03 0.54
N ASN A 96 -11.25 7.80 -0.58
CA ASN A 96 -11.74 7.02 -1.70
C ASN A 96 -11.65 5.49 -1.47
N TYR A 97 -12.44 4.98 -0.52
CA TYR A 97 -12.45 3.55 -0.17
C TYR A 97 -12.83 2.64 -1.34
N GLU A 98 -13.78 3.05 -2.19
CA GLU A 98 -14.18 2.24 -3.36
C GLU A 98 -13.08 2.18 -4.42
N GLY A 99 -12.39 3.30 -4.67
CA GLY A 99 -11.24 3.33 -5.58
C GLY A 99 -10.10 2.42 -5.10
N LEU A 100 -9.83 2.38 -3.79
CA LEU A 100 -8.86 1.46 -3.19
C LEU A 100 -9.28 -0.01 -3.35
N ARG A 101 -10.56 -0.33 -3.11
CA ARG A 101 -11.09 -1.69 -3.32
C ARG A 101 -10.97 -2.12 -4.78
N HIS A 102 -11.42 -1.28 -5.71
CA HIS A 102 -11.33 -1.55 -7.13
C HIS A 102 -9.89 -1.75 -7.60
N ALA A 103 -8.95 -0.92 -7.13
CA ALA A 103 -7.53 -1.07 -7.48
C ALA A 103 -6.95 -2.40 -7.01
N LEU A 104 -7.31 -2.87 -5.82
CA LEU A 104 -6.88 -4.18 -5.31
C LEU A 104 -7.50 -5.35 -6.09
N GLU A 105 -8.76 -5.23 -6.50
CA GLU A 105 -9.44 -6.23 -7.34
C GLU A 105 -8.85 -6.29 -8.75
N GLU A 106 -8.66 -5.13 -9.39
CA GLU A 106 -8.00 -5.00 -10.68
C GLU A 106 -6.57 -5.55 -10.63
N ALA A 107 -5.82 -5.25 -9.56
CA ALA A 107 -4.48 -5.78 -9.40
C ALA A 107 -4.43 -7.31 -9.37
N LYS A 108 -5.45 -7.96 -8.80
CA LYS A 108 -5.55 -9.43 -8.78
C LYS A 108 -5.96 -10.02 -10.13
N SER A 109 -6.76 -9.31 -10.91
CA SER A 109 -7.26 -9.77 -12.22
C SER A 109 -6.18 -9.74 -13.31
N VAL A 110 -5.23 -8.80 -13.22
CA VAL A 110 -4.13 -8.68 -14.18
C VAL A 110 -3.06 -9.76 -13.96
N LYS A 111 -2.77 -10.47 -15.04
CA LYS A 111 -1.78 -11.55 -15.12
C LYS A 111 -0.52 -11.13 -15.88
N CYS A 112 0.55 -11.90 -15.72
CA CYS A 112 1.83 -11.71 -16.41
C CYS A 112 2.57 -10.38 -16.17
N LYS A 113 2.13 -9.55 -15.20
CA LYS A 113 2.78 -8.29 -14.84
C LYS A 113 2.72 -8.04 -13.34
N PRO A 114 3.79 -7.54 -12.69
CA PRO A 114 3.69 -6.97 -11.36
C PRO A 114 2.82 -5.70 -11.38
N LYS A 115 2.26 -5.34 -10.23
CA LYS A 115 1.37 -4.17 -10.10
C LYS A 115 2.00 -3.05 -9.30
N MET A 116 1.70 -1.83 -9.72
CA MET A 116 1.98 -0.59 -9.00
C MET A 116 0.66 0.15 -8.80
N ILE A 117 0.14 0.18 -7.58
CA ILE A 117 -1.00 1.03 -7.21
C ILE A 117 -0.41 2.32 -6.66
N ILE A 118 -0.59 3.43 -7.38
CA ILE A 118 -0.19 4.76 -6.95
C ILE A 118 -1.38 5.37 -6.22
N GLN A 119 -1.29 5.47 -4.89
CA GLN A 119 -2.29 6.14 -4.07
C GLN A 119 -1.85 7.60 -3.84
N HIS A 120 -2.68 8.54 -4.26
CA HIS A 120 -2.43 9.97 -4.04
C HIS A 120 -3.07 10.37 -2.71
N SER A 121 -2.26 10.60 -1.68
CA SER A 121 -2.69 10.79 -0.28
C SER A 121 -2.19 12.11 0.29
N THR A 122 -2.72 12.50 1.45
CA THR A 122 -2.23 13.64 2.23
C THR A 122 -1.44 13.12 3.43
N ILE A 123 -0.13 13.37 3.50
CA ILE A 123 0.66 13.00 4.67
C ILE A 123 0.08 13.64 5.94
N GLY A 124 -0.14 12.83 6.98
CA GLY A 124 -0.77 13.28 8.23
C GLY A 124 -2.21 13.75 8.10
N TYR A 125 -2.97 13.25 7.12
CA TYR A 125 -4.39 13.58 6.92
C TYR A 125 -5.17 13.65 8.24
N GLY A 126 -5.84 14.79 8.46
CA GLY A 126 -6.54 15.09 9.71
C GLY A 126 -5.83 16.11 10.59
N SER A 127 -4.50 16.09 10.64
CA SER A 127 -3.67 17.05 11.39
C SER A 127 -3.86 18.47 10.86
N LYS A 128 -3.67 19.48 11.73
CA LYS A 128 -3.56 20.89 11.31
C LYS A 128 -2.33 21.15 10.41
N ASN A 129 -1.32 20.29 10.50
CA ASN A 129 -0.07 20.36 9.74
C ASN A 129 -0.03 19.34 8.58
N ALA A 130 -1.17 18.74 8.22
CA ALA A 130 -1.28 17.79 7.12
C ALA A 130 -0.71 18.38 5.80
N GLY A 131 -0.08 17.53 4.99
CA GLY A 131 0.55 17.94 3.73
C GLY A 131 1.90 18.65 3.90
N THR A 132 2.54 18.55 5.07
CA THR A 132 3.84 19.19 5.31
C THR A 132 4.87 18.20 5.86
N ALA A 133 6.16 18.47 5.65
CA ALA A 133 7.24 17.63 6.22
C ALA A 133 7.24 17.60 7.76
N LYS A 134 6.57 18.55 8.43
CA LYS A 134 6.49 18.62 9.89
C LYS A 134 5.80 17.40 10.52
N VAL A 135 4.90 16.75 9.78
CA VAL A 135 4.17 15.56 10.25
C VAL A 135 4.88 14.24 9.92
N HIS A 136 6.04 14.28 9.25
CA HIS A 136 6.74 13.08 8.79
C HIS A 136 7.44 12.32 9.94
N GLY A 137 8.22 13.03 10.76
CA GLY A 137 9.17 12.40 11.69
C GLY A 137 9.12 12.91 13.12
N ALA A 138 8.08 13.65 13.50
CA ALA A 138 7.97 14.26 14.83
C ALA A 138 6.58 14.01 15.44
N PRO A 139 6.48 13.92 16.79
CA PRO A 139 5.19 13.89 17.46
C PRO A 139 4.35 15.13 17.13
N LEU A 140 3.05 14.95 16.87
CA LEU A 140 2.13 16.03 16.49
C LEU A 140 1.91 17.09 17.61
N GLY A 141 2.12 16.69 18.87
CA GLY A 141 1.77 17.48 20.05
C GLY A 141 0.33 17.27 20.50
N ASN A 142 0.06 17.50 21.78
CA ASN A 142 -1.23 17.17 22.41
C ASN A 142 -2.41 17.91 21.77
N GLU A 143 -2.26 19.22 21.49
CA GLU A 143 -3.34 20.03 20.90
C GLU A 143 -3.77 19.53 19.53
N ASP A 144 -2.82 19.07 18.70
CA ASP A 144 -3.12 18.57 17.37
C ASP A 144 -3.73 17.16 17.44
N ILE A 145 -3.24 16.31 18.34
CA ILE A 145 -3.85 15.00 18.62
C ILE A 145 -5.31 15.15 19.05
N GLU A 146 -5.62 16.06 19.97
CA GLU A 146 -6.99 16.33 20.41
C GLU A 146 -7.86 16.86 19.26
N ALA A 147 -7.31 17.73 18.41
CA ALA A 147 -8.00 18.24 17.24
C ALA A 147 -8.33 17.12 16.23
N VAL A 148 -7.37 16.23 15.95
CA VAL A 148 -7.57 15.07 15.09
C VAL A 148 -8.65 14.15 15.64
N LYS A 149 -8.62 13.85 16.94
CA LYS A 149 -9.65 13.02 17.59
C LYS A 149 -11.04 13.65 17.44
N ARG A 150 -11.19 14.93 17.78
CA ARG A 150 -12.47 15.65 17.62
C ARG A 150 -12.95 15.63 16.17
N LYS A 151 -12.04 15.84 15.21
CA LYS A 151 -12.34 15.82 13.77
C LYS A 151 -12.95 14.48 13.34
N PHE A 152 -12.47 13.37 13.87
CA PHE A 152 -12.94 12.03 13.54
C PHE A 152 -13.97 11.45 14.53
N GLY A 153 -14.53 12.29 15.41
CA GLY A 153 -15.59 11.87 16.35
C GLY A 153 -15.10 11.06 17.55
N PHE A 154 -13.81 11.09 17.85
CA PHE A 154 -13.22 10.42 19.01
C PHE A 154 -13.18 11.34 20.24
N ASP A 155 -13.22 10.70 21.42
CA ASP A 155 -12.99 11.34 22.70
C ASP A 155 -11.51 11.80 22.83
N PRO A 156 -11.24 13.12 22.95
CA PRO A 156 -9.89 13.68 23.02
C PRO A 156 -9.08 13.17 24.23
N GLU A 157 -9.74 12.81 25.34
CA GLU A 157 -9.09 12.40 26.59
C GLU A 157 -8.57 10.97 26.53
N LYS A 158 -9.24 10.08 25.78
CA LYS A 158 -8.86 8.67 25.69
C LYS A 158 -7.64 8.48 24.80
N LYS A 159 -6.65 7.70 25.26
CA LYS A 159 -5.47 7.29 24.47
C LYS A 159 -5.51 5.79 24.24
N PHE A 160 -5.01 5.33 23.09
CA PHE A 160 -5.03 3.92 22.70
C PHE A 160 -6.44 3.29 22.74
N TYR A 161 -7.47 4.09 22.48
CA TYR A 161 -8.85 3.63 22.44
C TYR A 161 -9.15 3.02 21.08
N VAL A 162 -9.74 1.83 21.09
CA VAL A 162 -10.24 1.13 19.91
C VAL A 162 -11.69 0.78 20.20
N ASP A 163 -12.59 1.20 19.32
CA ASP A 163 -14.01 0.87 19.45
C ASP A 163 -14.23 -0.64 19.23
N GLN A 164 -15.15 -1.24 19.99
CA GLN A 164 -15.42 -2.68 19.90
C GLN A 164 -15.84 -3.09 18.48
N SER A 165 -16.58 -2.23 17.77
CA SER A 165 -17.00 -2.51 16.39
C SER A 165 -15.81 -2.70 15.43
N VAL A 166 -14.67 -2.05 15.70
CA VAL A 166 -13.44 -2.23 14.92
C VAL A 166 -12.86 -3.61 15.19
N TYR A 167 -12.76 -4.03 16.46
CA TYR A 167 -12.31 -5.39 16.79
C TYR A 167 -13.22 -6.45 16.17
N ASP A 168 -14.54 -6.27 16.24
CA ASP A 168 -15.52 -7.21 15.70
C ASP A 168 -15.37 -7.35 14.18
N ALA A 169 -15.16 -6.24 13.46
CA ALA A 169 -14.93 -6.25 12.02
C ALA A 169 -13.66 -7.03 11.63
N PHE A 170 -12.56 -6.82 12.36
CA PHE A 170 -11.30 -7.53 12.10
C PHE A 170 -11.38 -9.01 12.50
N HIS A 171 -12.02 -9.35 13.63
CA HIS A 171 -12.24 -10.74 14.02
C HIS A 171 -13.07 -11.51 13.00
N LYS A 172 -14.13 -10.89 12.45
CA LYS A 172 -14.92 -11.49 11.38
C LYS A 172 -14.05 -11.90 10.20
N HIS A 173 -13.13 -11.03 9.77
CA HIS A 173 -12.22 -11.35 8.66
C HIS A 173 -11.25 -12.49 9.02
N VAL A 174 -10.69 -12.49 10.23
CA VAL A 174 -9.82 -13.58 10.70
C VAL A 174 -10.55 -14.92 10.72
N ASP A 175 -11.79 -14.96 11.19
CA ASP A 175 -12.61 -16.18 11.21
C ASP A 175 -12.88 -16.71 9.79
N GLU A 176 -13.10 -15.82 8.83
CA GLU A 176 -13.23 -16.19 7.40
C GLU A 176 -11.93 -16.79 6.86
N CYS A 177 -10.77 -16.17 7.14
CA CYS A 177 -9.46 -16.68 6.75
C CYS A 177 -9.14 -18.03 7.40
N GLN A 178 -9.49 -18.25 8.68
CA GLN A 178 -9.29 -19.54 9.34
C GLN A 178 -10.13 -20.66 8.71
N LYS A 179 -11.34 -20.36 8.26
CA LYS A 179 -12.17 -21.33 7.51
C LYS A 179 -11.52 -21.67 6.18
N GLN A 180 -11.02 -20.67 5.45
CA GLN A 180 -10.29 -20.89 4.19
C GLN A 180 -9.03 -21.71 4.41
N GLN A 181 -8.26 -21.44 5.47
CA GLN A 181 -7.05 -22.20 5.82
C GLN A 181 -7.35 -23.67 6.18
N LYS A 182 -8.50 -23.96 6.81
CA LYS A 182 -8.89 -25.36 7.10
C LYS A 182 -9.35 -26.11 5.85
N GLN A 183 -9.84 -25.39 4.84
CA GLN A 183 -10.26 -25.96 3.56
C GLN A 183 -9.08 -26.22 2.63
N TRP A 184 -8.07 -25.33 2.69
CA TRP A 184 -6.78 -25.47 2.04
C TRP A 184 -5.95 -26.60 2.68
#